data_AF-A0A7S3K8M1-F1
#
_entry.id   AF-A0A7S3K8M1-F1
#
_cell.length_a   1.000
_cell.length_b   1.000
_cell.length_c   1.000
_cell.angle_alpha   90.00
_cell.angle_beta   90.00
_cell.angle_gamma   90.00
#
_symmetry.space_group_name_H-M   'P 1'
#
loop_
_entity.id
_entity.type
_entity.pdbx_description
1 polymer ?
#
loop_
_entity_poly.entity_id
_entity_poly.type
_entity_poly.pdbx_seq_one_letter_code
_entity_poly.pdbx_strand_id
1 'polypeptide(L)'
;MNDIKRSRIRDSEDKDYILEDLLLIIIFYCENNTICYQQGMQDIFIPFVYLKSAEFSLAEVYGYSKGYIDMFMPNTLHSKFTGTDYSLPHLQCQLSLLKMMLKYHDIELHNHFRNLDCEIEAFATPWILTQFSRVVDFTLIYELIEIILFENDQLM
;
A
#
# COMPACT_ATOMS: atom_id res chain seq x y z
N MET A 1 -6.75 -10.88 -8.37
CA MET A 1 -5.86 -11.97 -7.92
C MET A 1 -4.90 -12.52 -8.97
N ASN A 2 -5.17 -12.41 -10.29
CA ASN A 2 -4.13 -12.73 -11.30
C ASN A 2 -2.86 -11.86 -11.19
N ASP A 3 -2.95 -10.73 -10.50
CA ASP A 3 -1.90 -9.78 -10.17
C ASP A 3 -0.97 -10.22 -9.04
N ILE A 4 -1.42 -11.06 -8.10
CA ILE A 4 -0.57 -11.62 -7.04
C ILE A 4 0.55 -12.48 -7.64
N LYS A 5 0.27 -13.20 -8.72
CA LYS A 5 1.26 -13.97 -9.49
C LYS A 5 2.29 -13.10 -10.23
N ARG A 6 2.00 -11.80 -10.41
CA ARG A 6 2.88 -10.80 -11.04
C ARG A 6 3.50 -9.86 -10.00
N SER A 7 3.41 -10.21 -8.72
CA SER A 7 3.96 -9.43 -7.62
C SER A 7 5.49 -9.38 -7.66
N ARG A 8 6.08 -8.48 -6.87
CA ARG A 8 7.53 -8.28 -6.76
C ARG A 8 8.25 -9.39 -5.96
N ILE A 9 7.58 -10.51 -5.70
CA ILE A 9 8.18 -11.66 -5.02
C ILE A 9 9.36 -12.16 -5.86
N ARG A 10 10.53 -12.27 -5.21
CA ARG A 10 11.76 -12.73 -5.84
C ARG A 10 11.61 -14.18 -6.26
N ASP A 11 12.18 -14.52 -7.40
CA ASP A 11 12.21 -15.91 -7.85
C ASP A 11 13.06 -16.73 -6.87
N SER A 12 12.43 -17.74 -6.27
CA SER A 12 13.00 -18.58 -5.23
C SER A 12 12.28 -19.92 -5.22
N GLU A 13 12.89 -20.94 -4.61
CA GLU A 13 12.27 -22.26 -4.47
C GLU A 13 10.96 -22.20 -3.66
N ASP A 14 10.86 -21.25 -2.73
CA ASP A 14 9.70 -21.08 -1.84
C ASP A 14 8.62 -20.14 -2.39
N LYS A 15 8.78 -19.65 -3.63
CA LYS A 15 7.90 -18.63 -4.21
C LYS A 15 6.42 -18.99 -4.15
N ASP A 16 6.07 -20.23 -4.43
CA ASP A 16 4.67 -20.68 -4.42
C ASP A 16 4.10 -20.65 -3.00
N TYR A 17 4.87 -21.04 -1.98
CA TYR A 17 4.46 -20.95 -0.58
C TYR A 17 4.28 -19.50 -0.13
N ILE A 18 5.18 -18.60 -0.52
CA ILE A 18 5.07 -17.16 -0.22
C ILE A 18 3.81 -16.57 -0.88
N LEU A 19 3.50 -16.97 -2.12
CA LEU A 19 2.30 -16.52 -2.82
C LEU A 19 1.02 -17.03 -2.14
N GLU A 20 1.01 -18.26 -1.64
CA GLU A 20 -0.11 -18.85 -0.89
C GLU A 20 -0.33 -18.18 0.47
N ASP A 21 0.75 -17.81 1.17
CA ASP A 21 0.68 -17.04 2.41
C ASP A 21 0.15 -15.62 2.17
N LEU A 22 0.65 -14.95 1.12
CA LEU A 22 0.27 -13.57 0.74
C LEU A 22 -1.21 -13.45 0.37
N LEU A 23 -1.62 -14.17 -0.67
CA LEU A 23 -2.63 -15.21 -0.48
C LEU A 23 -3.69 -15.02 0.62
N LEU A 24 -3.55 -15.93 1.58
CA LEU A 24 -4.36 -16.07 2.75
C LEU A 24 -4.45 -14.77 3.57
N ILE A 25 -3.34 -14.05 3.74
CA ILE A 25 -3.32 -12.78 4.48
C ILE A 25 -4.24 -11.74 3.84
N ILE A 26 -4.17 -11.56 2.52
CA ILE A 26 -4.99 -10.57 1.81
C ILE A 26 -6.46 -10.95 1.88
N ILE A 27 -6.81 -12.22 1.64
CA ILE A 27 -8.20 -12.69 1.76
C ILE A 27 -8.72 -12.43 3.16
N PHE A 28 -7.97 -12.86 4.17
CA PHE A 28 -8.35 -12.70 5.58
C PHE A 28 -8.46 -11.22 5.98
N TYR A 29 -7.56 -10.36 5.51
CA TYR A 29 -7.67 -8.92 5.73
C TYR A 29 -8.93 -8.32 5.10
N CYS A 30 -9.21 -8.63 3.83
CA CYS A 30 -10.39 -8.14 3.13
C CYS A 30 -11.68 -8.59 3.80
N GLU A 31 -11.80 -9.86 4.18
CA GLU A 31 -12.98 -10.41 4.85
C GLU A 31 -13.23 -9.78 6.22
N ASN A 32 -12.19 -9.71 7.08
CA ASN A 32 -12.37 -9.19 8.44
C ASN A 32 -12.63 -7.68 8.49
N ASN A 33 -12.14 -6.92 7.52
CA ASN A 33 -12.34 -5.46 7.49
C ASN A 33 -13.45 -5.04 6.51
N THR A 34 -14.15 -5.98 5.87
CA THR A 34 -15.19 -5.71 4.85
C THR A 34 -14.66 -4.80 3.72
N ILE A 35 -13.43 -5.07 3.28
CA ILE A 35 -12.74 -4.30 2.23
C ILE A 35 -12.73 -5.10 0.94
N CYS A 36 -12.98 -4.43 -0.19
CA CYS A 36 -12.74 -5.04 -1.50
C CYS A 36 -11.26 -4.95 -1.87
N TYR A 37 -10.69 -6.04 -2.36
CA TYR A 37 -9.31 -6.05 -2.85
C TYR A 37 -9.06 -4.99 -3.92
N GLN A 38 -7.99 -4.22 -3.74
CA GLN A 38 -7.51 -3.21 -4.66
C GLN A 38 -6.16 -3.64 -5.22
N GLN A 39 -5.98 -3.50 -6.53
CA GLN A 39 -4.70 -3.79 -7.16
C GLN A 39 -3.61 -2.87 -6.57
N GLY A 40 -2.56 -3.46 -6.02
CA GLY A 40 -1.49 -2.75 -5.31
C GLY A 40 -1.47 -3.06 -3.82
N MET A 41 -2.59 -3.49 -3.22
CA MET A 41 -2.64 -3.88 -1.79
C MET A 41 -1.62 -4.96 -1.46
N GLN A 42 -1.40 -5.91 -2.36
CA GLN A 42 -0.42 -6.97 -2.15
C GLN A 42 0.99 -6.43 -1.92
N ASP A 43 1.36 -5.30 -2.53
CA ASP A 43 2.70 -4.72 -2.39
C ASP A 43 2.97 -4.25 -0.94
N ILE A 44 1.92 -3.91 -0.18
CA ILE A 44 2.00 -3.56 1.25
C ILE A 44 2.30 -4.79 2.12
N PHE A 45 1.69 -5.93 1.79
CA PHE A 45 1.80 -7.15 2.60
C PHE A 45 3.07 -7.94 2.33
N ILE A 46 3.62 -7.87 1.10
CA ILE A 46 4.81 -8.64 0.71
C ILE A 46 5.96 -8.54 1.73
N PRO A 47 6.40 -7.35 2.18
CA PRO A 47 7.51 -7.23 3.13
C PRO A 47 7.28 -7.97 4.43
N PHE A 48 6.03 -8.03 4.90
CA PHE A 48 5.65 -8.75 6.11
C PHE A 48 5.65 -10.25 5.89
N VAL A 49 5.18 -10.74 4.74
CA VAL A 49 5.20 -12.18 4.42
C VAL A 49 6.63 -12.73 4.45
N TYR A 50 7.61 -11.95 4.01
CA TYR A 50 9.02 -12.34 4.11
C TYR A 50 9.57 -12.42 5.55
N LEU A 51 8.87 -11.87 6.55
CA LEU A 51 9.22 -12.05 7.96
C LEU A 51 8.83 -13.43 8.49
N LYS A 52 7.94 -14.16 7.79
CA LYS A 52 7.56 -15.52 8.16
C LYS A 52 8.81 -16.39 8.22
N SER A 53 9.05 -16.98 9.37
CA SER A 53 10.23 -17.78 9.64
C SER A 53 9.93 -18.80 10.74
N ALA A 54 10.95 -19.51 11.22
CA ALA A 54 10.79 -20.32 12.43
C ALA A 54 10.46 -19.48 13.68
N GLU A 55 10.75 -18.17 13.66
CA GLU A 55 10.52 -17.25 14.77
C GLU A 55 9.16 -16.57 14.71
N PHE A 56 8.63 -16.33 13.50
CA PHE A 56 7.35 -15.65 13.29
C PHE A 56 6.39 -16.52 12.49
N SER A 57 5.27 -16.88 13.13
CA SER A 57 4.15 -17.56 12.48
C SER A 57 3.41 -16.64 11.50
N LEU A 58 2.64 -17.22 10.59
CA LEU A 58 1.80 -16.46 9.66
C LEU A 58 0.78 -15.56 10.38
N ALA A 59 0.29 -16.01 11.55
CA ALA A 59 -0.65 -15.23 12.36
C ALA A 59 0.02 -13.98 12.97
N GLU A 60 1.26 -14.09 13.42
CA GLU A 60 2.04 -12.94 13.92
C GLU A 60 2.37 -11.97 12.78
N VAL A 61 2.79 -12.50 11.63
CA VAL A 61 3.01 -11.72 10.40
C VAL A 61 1.75 -10.95 10.01
N TYR A 62 0.59 -11.60 10.02
CA TYR A 62 -0.69 -10.93 9.81
C TYR A 62 -0.91 -9.81 10.85
N GLY A 63 -0.70 -10.11 12.14
CA GLY A 63 -0.82 -9.13 13.22
C GLY A 63 0.05 -7.89 13.00
N TYR A 64 1.31 -8.07 12.61
CA TYR A 64 2.22 -6.96 12.31
C TYR A 64 1.77 -6.16 11.09
N SER A 65 1.42 -6.83 9.99
CA SER A 65 0.94 -6.15 8.78
C SER A 65 -0.36 -5.37 9.03
N LYS A 66 -1.32 -5.94 9.77
CA LYS A 66 -2.56 -5.27 10.16
C LYS A 66 -2.28 -4.08 11.06
N GLY A 67 -1.46 -4.24 12.11
CA GLY A 67 -1.10 -3.16 13.02
C GLY A 67 -0.44 -1.99 12.28
N TYR A 68 0.43 -2.27 11.31
CA TYR A 68 1.03 -1.26 10.45
C TYR A 68 -0.02 -0.53 9.61
N ILE A 69 -0.90 -1.26 8.90
CA ILE A 69 -1.94 -0.66 8.05
C ILE A 69 -2.92 0.17 8.88
N ASP A 70 -3.36 -0.33 10.03
CA ASP A 70 -4.31 0.36 10.91
C ASP A 70 -3.70 1.67 11.47
N MET A 71 -2.39 1.73 11.64
CA MET A 71 -1.67 2.89 12.18
C MET A 71 -1.32 3.94 11.12
N PHE A 72 -0.85 3.51 9.94
CA PHE A 72 -0.26 4.40 8.91
C PHE A 72 -1.08 4.50 7.63
N MET A 73 -2.14 3.72 7.48
CA MET A 73 -3.04 3.79 6.31
C MET A 73 -4.51 3.82 6.73
N PRO A 74 -4.91 4.66 7.71
CA PRO A 74 -6.24 4.62 8.30
C PRO A 74 -7.29 4.92 7.24
N ASN A 75 -8.14 3.93 6.97
CA ASN A 75 -9.22 4.00 5.99
C ASN A 75 -8.80 4.15 4.51
N THR A 76 -7.50 4.26 4.19
CA THR A 76 -7.00 4.41 2.80
C THR A 76 -7.51 3.29 1.89
N LEU A 77 -7.58 2.07 2.42
CA LEU A 77 -8.04 0.88 1.68
C LEU A 77 -9.55 0.65 1.74
N HIS A 78 -10.30 1.42 2.52
CA HIS A 78 -11.73 1.21 2.68
C HIS A 78 -12.50 1.85 1.53
N SER A 79 -13.30 1.06 0.82
CA SER A 79 -14.35 1.61 -0.03
C SER A 79 -15.50 2.12 0.85
N LYS A 80 -16.28 3.09 0.37
CA LYS A 80 -17.33 3.78 1.15
C LYS A 80 -18.19 2.83 2.02
N PHE A 81 -18.75 3.43 3.08
CA PHE A 81 -19.73 2.96 4.09
C PHE A 81 -20.82 1.92 3.69
N THR A 82 -21.00 1.59 2.40
CA THR A 82 -22.07 0.73 1.88
C THR A 82 -21.60 -0.45 1.02
N GLY A 83 -20.29 -0.69 0.86
CA GLY A 83 -19.72 -1.97 0.39
C GLY A 83 -19.93 -2.37 -1.08
N THR A 84 -20.48 -1.49 -1.93
CA THR A 84 -20.84 -1.82 -3.33
C THR A 84 -20.06 -1.06 -4.39
N ASP A 85 -19.24 -0.08 -4.01
CA ASP A 85 -18.43 0.73 -4.92
C ASP A 85 -16.95 0.41 -4.73
N TYR A 86 -16.17 0.39 -5.81
CA TYR A 86 -14.71 0.21 -5.75
C TYR A 86 -13.98 1.53 -5.47
N SER A 87 -14.72 2.63 -5.31
CA SER A 87 -14.14 3.95 -5.01
C SER A 87 -13.46 3.97 -3.63
N LEU A 88 -12.25 4.52 -3.59
CA LEU A 88 -11.44 4.71 -2.38
C LEU A 88 -11.45 6.19 -1.97
N PRO A 89 -12.49 6.67 -1.25
CA PRO A 89 -12.64 8.09 -0.96
C PRO A 89 -11.50 8.66 -0.12
N HIS A 90 -10.96 7.89 0.83
CA HIS A 90 -9.85 8.33 1.68
C HIS A 90 -8.57 8.53 0.87
N LEU A 91 -8.27 7.62 -0.05
CA LEU A 91 -7.18 7.77 -1.01
C LEU A 91 -7.36 9.05 -1.87
N GLN A 92 -8.59 9.33 -2.34
CA GLN A 92 -8.86 10.54 -3.11
C GLN A 92 -8.64 11.82 -2.28
N CYS A 93 -8.95 11.79 -0.98
CA CYS A 93 -8.63 12.89 -0.07
C CYS A 93 -7.11 13.07 0.09
N GLN A 94 -6.35 11.99 0.27
CA GLN A 94 -4.88 12.05 0.35
C GLN A 94 -4.26 12.60 -0.95
N LEU A 95 -4.75 12.16 -2.12
CA LEU A 95 -4.30 12.68 -3.42
C LEU A 95 -4.62 14.17 -3.60
N SER A 96 -5.80 14.61 -3.16
CA SER A 96 -6.19 16.01 -3.17
C SER A 96 -5.29 16.85 -2.27
N LEU A 97 -4.93 16.33 -1.10
CA LEU A 97 -3.99 16.98 -0.18
C LEU A 97 -2.60 17.08 -0.81
N LEU A 98 -2.09 16.02 -1.45
CA LEU A 98 -0.82 16.05 -2.16
C LEU A 98 -0.81 17.12 -3.27
N LYS A 99 -1.90 17.24 -4.03
CA LYS A 99 -2.05 18.28 -5.06
C LYS A 99 -2.01 19.68 -4.47
N MET A 100 -2.62 19.89 -3.31
CA MET A 100 -2.55 21.15 -2.57
C MET A 100 -1.14 21.44 -2.04
N MET A 101 -0.46 20.44 -1.48
CA MET A 101 0.92 20.58 -1.00
C MET A 101 1.87 20.92 -2.15
N LEU A 102 1.77 20.24 -3.30
CA LEU A 102 2.57 20.57 -4.47
C LEU A 102 2.34 22.03 -4.90
N LYS A 103 1.08 22.45 -5.01
CA LYS A 103 0.74 23.84 -5.37
C LYS A 103 1.31 24.86 -4.38
N TYR A 104 1.33 24.52 -3.09
CA TYR A 104 1.82 25.39 -2.02
C TYR A 104 3.36 25.50 -2.03
N HIS A 105 4.07 24.38 -2.22
CA HIS A 105 5.53 24.33 -2.16
C HIS A 105 6.21 24.66 -3.50
N ASP A 106 5.60 24.28 -4.64
CA ASP A 106 6.14 24.47 -5.97
C ASP A 106 5.02 24.74 -6.99
N ILE A 107 4.64 26.02 -7.08
CA ILE A 107 3.59 26.47 -8.00
C ILE A 107 4.00 26.34 -9.47
N GLU A 108 5.29 26.40 -9.78
CA GLU A 108 5.81 26.28 -11.15
C GLU A 108 5.61 24.85 -11.66
N LEU A 109 6.00 23.85 -10.86
CA LEU A 109 5.81 22.45 -11.17
C LEU A 109 4.31 22.08 -11.24
N HIS A 110 3.49 22.59 -10.33
CA HIS A 110 2.04 22.41 -10.38
C HIS A 110 1.45 22.93 -11.70
N ASN A 111 1.81 24.14 -12.11
CA ASN A 111 1.34 24.71 -13.36
C ASN A 111 1.89 23.96 -14.58
N HIS A 112 3.12 23.44 -14.50
CA HIS A 112 3.70 22.62 -15.57
C HIS A 112 2.89 21.35 -15.81
N PHE A 113 2.57 20.58 -14.75
CA PHE A 113 1.70 19.40 -14.89
C PHE A 113 0.33 19.76 -15.42
N ARG A 114 -0.28 20.84 -14.92
CA ARG A 114 -1.58 21.32 -15.40
C ARG A 114 -1.57 21.68 -16.89
N ASN A 115 -0.51 22.33 -17.38
CA ASN A 115 -0.38 22.71 -18.78
C ASN A 115 -0.18 21.51 -19.72
N LEU A 116 0.29 20.38 -19.17
CA LEU A 116 0.45 19.12 -19.89
C LEU A 116 -0.79 18.20 -19.76
N ASP A 117 -1.88 18.68 -19.14
CA ASP A 117 -3.04 17.86 -18.76
C ASP A 117 -2.64 16.58 -17.97
N CYS A 118 -1.57 16.69 -17.18
CA CYS A 118 -1.06 15.62 -16.33
C CYS A 118 -1.69 15.73 -14.94
N GLU A 119 -2.64 14.83 -14.65
CA GLU A 119 -3.23 14.72 -13.32
C GLU A 119 -2.27 13.98 -12.37
N ILE A 120 -2.04 14.54 -11.17
CA ILE A 120 -1.14 13.99 -10.16
C ILE A 120 -1.57 12.59 -9.75
N GLU A 121 -2.87 12.38 -9.70
CA GLU A 121 -3.56 11.14 -9.42
C GLU A 121 -3.07 10.01 -10.34
N ALA A 122 -2.69 10.30 -11.59
CA ALA A 122 -2.24 9.29 -12.55
C ALA A 122 -0.94 8.59 -12.14
N PHE A 123 -0.04 9.28 -11.43
CA PHE A 123 1.24 8.71 -10.97
C PHE A 123 1.33 8.54 -9.46
N ALA A 124 0.62 9.36 -8.68
CA ALA A 124 0.69 9.34 -7.22
C ALA A 124 -0.26 8.31 -6.58
N THR A 125 -1.29 7.85 -7.28
CA THR A 125 -2.18 6.77 -6.79
C THR A 125 -1.40 5.57 -6.25
N PRO A 126 -0.47 4.94 -7.01
CA PRO A 126 0.32 3.82 -6.49
C PRO A 126 1.25 4.20 -5.34
N TRP A 127 1.65 5.48 -5.21
CA TRP A 127 2.51 5.93 -4.11
C TRP A 127 1.76 5.83 -2.80
N ILE A 128 0.58 6.46 -2.73
CA ILE A 128 -0.23 6.49 -1.51
C ILE A 128 -0.88 5.13 -1.25
N LEU A 129 -1.45 4.48 -2.28
CA LEU A 129 -2.13 3.19 -2.14
C LEU A 129 -1.19 2.09 -1.63
N THR A 130 0.11 2.18 -1.92
CA THR A 130 1.08 1.15 -1.53
C THR A 130 2.08 1.65 -0.48
N GLN A 131 1.91 2.86 0.07
CA GLN A 131 2.92 3.49 0.94
C GLN A 131 4.32 3.39 0.34
N PHE A 132 4.45 3.76 -0.94
CA PHE A 132 5.66 3.70 -1.76
C PHE A 132 6.29 2.30 -1.95
N SER A 133 5.76 1.25 -1.32
CA SER A 133 6.31 -0.11 -1.39
C SER A 133 6.39 -0.67 -2.81
N ARG A 134 5.54 -0.20 -3.73
CA ARG A 134 5.59 -0.57 -5.14
C ARG A 134 6.71 0.13 -5.93
N VAL A 135 7.10 1.32 -5.50
CA VAL A 135 8.02 2.22 -6.23
C VAL A 135 9.45 2.06 -5.75
N VAL A 136 9.65 1.95 -4.44
CA VAL A 136 10.97 1.81 -3.83
C VAL A 136 11.59 0.47 -4.20
N ASP A 137 12.91 0.41 -4.36
CA ASP A 137 13.61 -0.87 -4.60
C ASP A 137 13.30 -1.85 -3.47
N PHE A 138 13.06 -3.12 -3.79
CA PHE A 138 12.71 -4.11 -2.77
C PHE A 138 13.82 -4.31 -1.73
N THR A 139 15.08 -4.05 -2.10
CA THR A 139 16.22 -4.05 -1.18
C THR A 139 16.16 -2.95 -0.12
N LEU A 140 15.37 -1.90 -0.35
CA LEU A 140 15.22 -0.73 0.53
C LEU A 140 13.88 -0.69 1.28
N ILE A 141 13.10 -1.77 1.19
CA ILE A 141 11.71 -1.76 1.66
C ILE A 141 11.61 -1.72 3.17
N TYR A 142 12.56 -2.32 3.88
CA TYR A 142 12.58 -2.32 5.34
C TYR A 142 13.07 -0.99 5.88
N GLU A 143 14.02 -0.33 5.21
CA GLU A 143 14.45 1.02 5.51
C GLU A 143 13.29 2.02 5.38
N LEU A 144 12.45 1.88 4.34
CA LEU A 144 11.23 2.67 4.20
C LEU A 144 10.26 2.44 5.37
N ILE A 145 9.98 1.18 5.71
CA ILE A 145 9.09 0.83 6.83
C ILE A 145 9.65 1.36 8.16
N GLU A 146 10.95 1.25 8.38
CA GLU A 146 11.61 1.79 9.57
C GLU A 146 11.45 3.30 9.67
N ILE A 147 11.66 4.06 8.58
CA ILE A 147 11.44 5.51 8.56
C ILE A 147 10.01 5.85 8.97
N ILE A 148 9.01 5.17 8.39
CA ILE A 148 7.59 5.39 8.71
C ILE A 148 7.30 5.11 10.19
N LEU A 149 7.84 4.01 10.72
CA LEU A 149 7.68 3.63 12.12
C LEU A 149 8.36 4.62 13.08
N PHE A 150 9.59 5.06 12.78
CA PHE A 150 10.35 5.96 13.63
C PHE A 150 9.82 7.38 13.63
N GLU A 151 9.42 7.90 12.46
CA GLU A 151 8.83 9.22 12.35
C GLU A 151 7.41 9.27 12.94
N ASN A 152 6.78 8.10 13.14
CA ASN A 152 5.38 7.98 13.47
C ASN A 152 4.53 8.82 12.50
N ASP A 153 4.89 8.74 11.21
CA ASP A 153 4.32 9.58 10.17
C ASP A 153 2.91 9.11 9.80
N GLN A 154 1.90 9.78 10.36
CA GLN A 154 0.49 9.55 10.06
C GLN A 154 -0.01 10.35 8.85
N LEU A 155 0.86 11.16 8.23
CA LEU A 155 0.50 12.09 7.17
C LEU A 155 0.80 11.58 5.76
N MET A 156 1.48 10.43 5.61
CA MET A 156 1.46 9.68 4.35
C MET A 156 0.10 9.03 4.10
#